data_AF-A0A3D0N477-F1
#
_entry.id   AF-A0A3D0N477-F1
#
_cell.length_a   1.000
_cell.length_b   1.000
_cell.length_c   1.000
_cell.angle_alpha   90.00
_cell.angle_beta   90.00
_cell.angle_gamma   90.00
#
_symmetry.space_group_name_H-M   'P 1'
#
loop_
_entity.id
_entity.type
_entity.pdbx_description
1 polymer ?
#
loop_
_entity_poly.entity_id
_entity_poly.type
_entity_poly.pdbx_seq_one_letter_code
_entity_poly.pdbx_strand_id
1 'polypeptide(L)'
;GSIAKARRAAEEALRSGAAANKLVALVEAQGGDSSVLDLTLLGHLPAQTSTWGEEKQGIVTRMDAGGIGRASLATGAGRSGKGDAVDPAAGLRIISAEGERTRVGQPVIELMASSPEHLQAALSELEAAITISEQPAEHRPLIIEVIPPEGLA
;
A
#
# COMPACT_ATOMS: atom_id res chain seq x y z
N GLY A 1 -18.69 22.11 13.23
CA GLY A 1 -19.21 22.03 11.84
C GLY A 1 -19.67 20.62 11.56
N SER A 2 -20.64 20.37 10.68
CA SER A 2 -21.13 19.01 10.42
C SER A 2 -20.12 18.17 9.62
N ILE A 3 -20.15 16.84 9.80
CA ILE A 3 -19.32 15.88 9.03
C ILE A 3 -19.52 16.05 7.53
N ALA A 4 -20.77 16.27 7.09
CA ALA A 4 -21.08 16.49 5.68
C ALA A 4 -20.40 17.75 5.11
N LYS A 5 -20.29 18.83 5.89
CA LYS A 5 -19.56 20.04 5.48
C LYS A 5 -18.06 19.77 5.37
N ALA A 6 -17.48 19.04 6.34
CA ALA A 6 -16.07 18.66 6.32
C ALA A 6 -15.73 17.75 5.12
N ARG A 7 -16.58 16.75 4.83
CA ARG A 7 -16.42 15.87 3.66
C ARG A 7 -16.41 16.66 2.36
N ARG A 8 -17.38 17.56 2.14
CA ARG A 8 -17.41 18.41 0.94
C ARG A 8 -16.16 19.27 0.79
N ALA A 9 -15.64 19.83 1.89
CA ALA A 9 -14.42 20.61 1.85
C ALA A 9 -13.20 19.77 1.46
N ALA A 10 -13.09 18.53 1.98
CA ALA A 10 -12.02 17.61 1.61
C ALA A 10 -12.12 17.17 0.14
N GLU A 11 -13.31 16.82 -0.34
CA GLU A 11 -13.56 16.46 -1.74
C GLU A 11 -13.22 17.63 -2.69
N GLU A 12 -13.56 18.86 -2.32
CA GLU A 12 -13.22 20.04 -3.12
C GLU A 12 -11.71 20.28 -3.15
N ALA A 13 -11.01 20.10 -2.02
CA ALA A 13 -9.56 20.23 -1.98
C ALA A 13 -8.84 19.21 -2.86
N LEU A 14 -9.37 17.98 -2.95
CA LEU A 14 -8.89 16.96 -3.89
C LEU A 14 -9.17 17.37 -5.34
N ARG A 15 -10.42 17.75 -5.65
CA ARG A 15 -10.85 18.07 -7.03
C ARG A 15 -10.17 19.30 -7.60
N SER A 16 -9.98 20.33 -6.78
CA SER A 16 -9.35 21.59 -7.19
C SER A 16 -7.82 21.52 -7.28
N GLY A 17 -7.19 20.43 -6.81
CA GLY A 17 -5.74 20.32 -6.69
C GLY A 17 -5.15 21.06 -5.48
N ALA A 18 -5.96 21.73 -4.67
CA ALA A 18 -5.49 22.45 -3.48
C ALA A 18 -4.75 21.53 -2.49
N ALA A 19 -5.16 20.26 -2.36
CA ALA A 19 -4.48 19.27 -1.55
C ALA A 19 -3.05 18.96 -2.07
N ALA A 20 -2.88 18.80 -3.38
CA ALA A 20 -1.59 18.55 -4.00
C ALA A 20 -0.65 19.75 -3.86
N ASN A 21 -1.16 20.97 -4.08
CA ASN A 21 -0.38 22.20 -3.88
C ASN A 21 0.06 22.37 -2.41
N LYS A 22 -0.76 21.93 -1.46
CA LYS A 22 -0.38 21.97 -0.05
C LYS A 22 0.71 20.95 0.28
N LEU A 23 0.69 19.77 -0.37
CA LEU A 23 1.76 18.78 -0.26
C LEU A 23 3.08 19.31 -0.82
N VAL A 24 3.08 19.97 -1.99
CA VAL A 24 4.25 20.66 -2.57
C VAL A 24 4.87 21.61 -1.54
N ALA A 25 4.06 22.53 -1.00
CA ALA A 25 4.52 23.49 -0.02
C ALA A 25 5.08 22.83 1.27
N LEU A 26 4.51 21.69 1.69
CA LEU A 26 4.98 20.94 2.86
C LEU A 26 6.34 20.28 2.62
N VAL A 27 6.57 19.72 1.43
CA VAL A 27 7.83 19.11 1.02
C VAL A 27 8.93 20.16 0.97
N GLU A 28 8.68 21.28 0.31
CA GLU A 28 9.65 22.39 0.17
C GLU A 28 9.99 23.03 1.52
N ALA A 29 9.00 23.20 2.41
CA ALA A 29 9.21 23.74 3.74
C ALA A 29 10.15 22.87 4.61
N GLN A 30 10.33 21.60 4.26
CA GLN A 30 11.26 20.67 4.93
C GLN A 30 12.56 20.47 4.14
N GLY A 31 12.78 21.24 3.07
CA GLY A 31 13.98 21.15 2.23
C GLY A 31 13.97 19.99 1.23
N GLY A 32 12.82 19.35 1.00
CA GLY A 32 12.66 18.33 -0.02
C GLY A 32 12.54 18.91 -1.42
N ASP A 33 12.84 18.10 -2.43
CA ASP A 33 12.60 18.43 -3.84
C ASP A 33 11.14 18.11 -4.20
N SER A 34 10.34 19.13 -4.49
CA SER A 34 8.93 18.95 -4.85
C SER A 34 8.72 18.45 -6.28
N SER A 35 9.75 18.49 -7.14
CA SER A 35 9.64 18.01 -8.52
C SER A 35 9.33 16.51 -8.58
N VAL A 36 9.72 15.73 -7.57
CA VAL A 36 9.45 14.29 -7.46
C VAL A 36 7.98 13.94 -7.24
N LEU A 37 7.12 14.94 -6.98
CA LEU A 37 5.67 14.75 -6.93
C LEU A 37 5.09 14.52 -8.33
N ASP A 38 5.83 14.88 -9.39
CA ASP A 38 5.67 14.22 -10.68
C ASP A 38 6.29 12.82 -10.58
N LEU A 39 5.43 11.80 -10.49
CA LEU A 39 5.86 10.41 -10.30
C LEU A 39 6.75 9.89 -11.44
N THR A 40 6.75 10.54 -12.61
CA THR A 40 7.65 10.19 -13.71
C THR A 40 9.10 10.62 -13.46
N LEU A 41 9.33 11.49 -12.47
CA LEU A 41 10.64 12.02 -12.08
C LEU A 41 11.22 11.32 -10.84
N LEU A 42 10.57 10.26 -10.33
CA LEU A 42 11.08 9.48 -9.20
C LEU A 42 12.37 8.73 -9.61
N GLY A 43 13.50 9.20 -9.08
CA GLY A 43 14.83 8.62 -9.34
C GLY A 43 15.12 7.29 -8.64
N HIS A 44 14.20 6.80 -7.79
CA HIS A 44 14.33 5.54 -7.05
C HIS A 44 13.49 4.45 -7.70
N LEU A 45 13.86 4.07 -8.93
CA LEU A 45 13.25 2.92 -9.57
C LEU A 45 13.76 1.63 -8.91
N PRO A 46 12.88 0.62 -8.73
CA PRO A 46 13.26 -0.65 -8.14
C PRO A 46 14.31 -1.35 -9.02
N ALA A 47 15.42 -1.77 -8.41
CA ALA A 47 16.51 -2.42 -9.16
C ALA A 47 16.07 -3.79 -9.69
N GLN A 48 15.20 -4.49 -8.97
CA GLN A 48 14.60 -5.76 -9.39
C GLN A 48 13.13 -5.81 -9.04
N THR A 49 12.35 -6.45 -9.91
CA THR A 49 10.91 -6.67 -9.73
C THR A 49 10.56 -8.15 -9.88
N SER A 50 9.53 -8.59 -9.17
CA SER A 50 8.93 -9.91 -9.29
C SER A 50 7.45 -9.84 -8.99
N THR A 51 6.71 -10.91 -9.24
CA THR A 51 5.27 -10.98 -9.09
C THR A 51 4.85 -12.24 -8.33
N TRP A 52 3.69 -12.17 -7.68
CA TRP A 52 3.11 -13.30 -6.96
C TRP A 52 1.63 -13.50 -7.33
N GLY A 53 1.22 -14.75 -7.44
CA GLY A 53 -0.19 -15.16 -7.57
C GLY A 53 -0.74 -15.14 -8.99
N GLU A 54 0.10 -15.00 -10.01
CA GLU A 54 -0.29 -15.08 -11.42
C GLU A 54 -0.76 -16.47 -11.85
N GLU A 55 -0.34 -17.52 -11.15
CA GLU A 55 -0.80 -18.89 -11.35
C GLU A 55 -2.14 -19.19 -10.65
N LYS A 56 -2.64 -18.25 -9.82
CA LYS A 56 -3.84 -18.40 -9.00
C LYS A 56 -5.01 -17.65 -9.62
N GLN A 57 -6.19 -18.25 -9.57
CA GLN A 57 -7.45 -17.63 -9.99
C GLN A 57 -8.50 -17.71 -8.88
N GLY A 58 -9.43 -16.77 -8.86
CA GLY A 58 -10.51 -16.72 -7.88
C GLY A 58 -10.68 -15.32 -7.29
N ILE A 59 -11.11 -15.25 -6.04
CA ILE A 59 -11.29 -14.03 -5.26
C ILE A 59 -10.22 -13.99 -4.17
N VAL A 60 -9.54 -12.86 -4.00
CA VAL A 60 -8.65 -12.64 -2.85
C VAL A 60 -9.52 -12.56 -1.60
N THR A 61 -9.54 -13.62 -0.80
CA THR A 61 -10.45 -13.74 0.35
C THR A 61 -9.82 -13.33 1.67
N ARG A 62 -8.49 -13.31 1.73
CA ARG A 62 -7.74 -12.87 2.90
C ARG A 62 -6.44 -12.24 2.46
N MET A 63 -6.13 -11.07 3.02
CA MET A 63 -4.82 -10.46 2.97
C MET A 63 -4.39 -10.11 4.40
N ASP A 64 -3.49 -10.91 4.98
CA ASP A 64 -2.98 -10.70 6.32
C ASP A 64 -2.07 -9.47 6.37
N ALA A 65 -2.58 -8.34 6.86
CA ALA A 65 -1.81 -7.10 6.95
C ALA A 65 -0.47 -7.28 7.71
N GLY A 66 -0.41 -8.16 8.71
CA GLY A 66 0.85 -8.46 9.42
C GLY A 66 1.82 -9.26 8.55
N GLY A 67 1.31 -10.22 7.77
CA GLY A 67 2.10 -10.97 6.78
C GLY A 67 2.58 -10.09 5.62
N ILE A 68 1.71 -9.24 5.08
CA ILE A 68 2.08 -8.24 4.06
C ILE A 68 3.15 -7.28 4.60
N GLY A 69 3.03 -6.84 5.85
CA GLY A 69 4.04 -6.01 6.50
C GLY A 69 5.40 -6.71 6.60
N ARG A 70 5.44 -7.99 6.95
CA ARG A 70 6.68 -8.80 6.96
C ARG A 70 7.24 -9.03 5.57
N ALA A 71 6.39 -9.29 4.58
CA ALA A 71 6.81 -9.39 3.19
C ALA A 71 7.46 -8.07 2.71
N SER A 72 6.88 -6.92 3.06
CA SER A 72 7.47 -5.61 2.74
C SER A 72 8.77 -5.35 3.51
N LEU A 73 8.92 -5.85 4.73
CA LEU A 73 10.19 -5.79 5.45
C LEU A 73 11.25 -6.65 4.74
N ALA A 74 10.87 -7.84 4.29
CA ALA A 74 11.76 -8.78 3.62
C ALA A 74 12.29 -8.28 2.27
N THR A 75 11.59 -7.36 1.59
CA THR A 75 12.13 -6.70 0.39
C THR A 75 13.24 -5.69 0.70
N GLY A 76 13.37 -5.25 1.95
CA GLY A 76 14.28 -4.19 2.40
C GLY A 76 13.60 -2.85 2.72
N ALA A 77 12.27 -2.76 2.61
CA ALA A 77 11.52 -1.51 2.81
C ALA A 77 11.33 -1.12 4.29
N GLY A 78 11.88 -1.91 5.22
CA GLY A 78 11.75 -1.68 6.65
C GLY A 78 13.02 -1.99 7.42
N ARG A 79 12.98 -1.75 8.73
CA ARG A 79 14.09 -2.01 9.64
C ARG A 79 13.83 -3.26 10.46
N SER A 80 14.80 -4.16 10.51
CA SER A 80 14.75 -5.32 11.43
C SER A 80 15.18 -4.92 12.84
N GLY A 81 16.13 -3.99 12.95
CA GLY A 81 16.64 -3.40 14.17
C GLY A 81 16.70 -1.87 14.13
N LYS A 82 16.82 -1.24 15.30
CA LYS A 82 16.98 0.20 15.40
C LYS A 82 18.31 0.63 14.76
N GLY A 83 18.23 1.53 13.78
CA GLY A 83 19.41 2.08 13.10
C GLY A 83 19.72 1.43 11.76
N ASP A 84 19.04 0.33 11.40
CA ASP A 84 19.21 -0.31 10.10
C ASP A 84 18.83 0.66 8.97
N ALA A 85 19.55 0.54 7.85
CA ALA A 85 19.21 1.22 6.63
C ALA A 85 17.90 0.64 6.05
N VAL A 86 17.16 1.49 5.34
CA VAL A 86 15.98 1.09 4.56
C VAL A 86 16.32 1.32 3.10
N ASP A 87 15.90 0.41 2.24
CA ASP A 87 15.91 0.61 0.81
C ASP A 87 14.64 1.40 0.39
N PRO A 88 14.76 2.66 -0.04
CA PRO A 88 13.61 3.49 -0.41
C PRO A 88 12.93 3.05 -1.72
N ALA A 89 13.60 2.22 -2.54
CA ALA A 89 13.05 1.68 -3.78
C ALA A 89 12.40 0.31 -3.58
N ALA A 90 12.56 -0.32 -2.42
CA ALA A 90 11.97 -1.60 -2.09
C ALA A 90 10.53 -1.45 -1.59
N GLY A 91 9.70 -2.48 -1.81
CA GLY A 91 8.34 -2.51 -1.32
C GLY A 91 7.46 -3.49 -2.07
N LEU A 92 6.15 -3.35 -1.86
CA LEU A 92 5.12 -4.14 -2.51
C LEU A 92 4.08 -3.20 -3.15
N ARG A 93 3.57 -3.58 -4.31
CA ARG A 93 2.40 -2.97 -4.93
C ARG A 93 1.28 -3.98 -4.99
N ILE A 94 0.17 -3.67 -4.33
CA ILE A 94 -1.05 -4.49 -4.38
C ILE A 94 -1.75 -4.19 -5.71
N ILE A 95 -1.95 -5.24 -6.52
CA ILE A 95 -2.62 -5.18 -7.82
C ILE A 95 -4.07 -5.62 -7.69
N SER A 96 -4.32 -6.65 -6.87
CA SER A 96 -5.68 -7.13 -6.56
C SER A 96 -5.88 -7.13 -5.05
N ALA A 97 -6.80 -6.29 -4.56
CA ALA A 97 -7.10 -6.12 -3.14
C ALA A 97 -8.02 -7.24 -2.61
N GLU A 98 -8.13 -7.36 -1.28
CA GLU A 98 -9.11 -8.26 -0.65
C GLU A 98 -10.53 -7.96 -1.15
N GLY A 99 -11.25 -9.00 -1.58
CA GLY A 99 -12.56 -8.93 -2.22
C GLY A 99 -12.53 -8.85 -3.76
N GLU A 100 -11.37 -8.61 -4.37
CA GLU A 100 -11.24 -8.52 -5.83
C GLU A 100 -10.98 -9.88 -6.48
N ARG A 101 -11.38 -10.00 -7.75
CA ARG A 101 -11.13 -11.19 -8.56
C ARG A 101 -9.77 -11.11 -9.25
N THR A 102 -9.07 -12.24 -9.27
CA THR A 102 -7.85 -12.45 -10.06
C THR A 102 -8.03 -13.60 -11.05
N ARG A 103 -7.22 -13.61 -12.10
CA ARG A 103 -7.23 -14.59 -13.20
C ARG A 103 -5.82 -15.15 -13.40
N VAL A 104 -5.72 -16.31 -14.02
CA VAL A 104 -4.42 -16.84 -14.45
C VAL A 104 -3.73 -15.82 -15.38
N GLY A 105 -2.46 -15.56 -15.13
CA GLY A 105 -1.64 -14.53 -15.78
C GLY A 105 -1.76 -13.13 -15.16
N GLN A 106 -2.66 -12.92 -14.19
CA GLN A 106 -2.80 -11.65 -13.47
C GLN A 106 -2.12 -11.75 -12.11
N PRO A 107 -1.03 -11.00 -11.86
CA PRO A 107 -0.41 -10.96 -10.55
C PRO A 107 -1.31 -10.28 -9.52
N VAL A 108 -1.22 -10.74 -8.27
CA VAL A 108 -1.94 -10.14 -7.13
C VAL A 108 -1.07 -9.09 -6.45
N ILE A 109 0.24 -9.37 -6.34
CA ILE A 109 1.25 -8.46 -5.78
C ILE A 109 2.41 -8.34 -6.77
N GLU A 110 2.93 -7.14 -6.94
CA GLU A 110 4.26 -6.89 -7.49
C GLU A 110 5.21 -6.55 -6.34
N LEU A 111 6.41 -7.12 -6.38
CA LEU A 111 7.47 -6.94 -5.41
C LEU A 111 8.62 -6.15 -6.04
N MET A 112 9.25 -5.32 -5.23
CA MET A 112 10.36 -4.44 -5.60
C MET A 112 11.47 -4.59 -4.56
N ALA A 113 12.69 -4.92 -4.97
CA ALA A 113 13.83 -5.05 -4.06
C ALA A 113 15.18 -4.83 -4.76
N SER A 114 16.23 -4.57 -3.98
CA SER A 114 17.60 -4.44 -4.50
C SER A 114 18.37 -5.75 -4.67
N SER A 115 17.89 -6.89 -4.14
CA SER A 115 18.56 -8.18 -4.29
C SER A 115 17.58 -9.35 -4.55
N PRO A 116 18.03 -10.43 -5.25
CA PRO A 116 17.19 -11.60 -5.51
C PRO A 116 16.81 -12.35 -4.22
N GLU A 117 17.69 -12.37 -3.23
CA GLU A 117 17.45 -13.05 -1.95
C GLU A 117 16.29 -12.40 -1.18
N HIS A 118 16.21 -11.07 -1.22
CA HIS A 118 15.09 -10.32 -0.63
C HIS A 118 13.76 -10.61 -1.33
N LEU A 119 13.77 -10.73 -2.67
CA LEU A 119 12.57 -11.12 -3.41
C LEU A 119 12.09 -12.51 -2.98
N GLN A 120 12.99 -13.49 -2.89
CA GLN A 120 12.63 -14.85 -2.50
C GLN A 120 12.08 -14.94 -1.07
N ALA A 121 12.66 -14.17 -0.14
CA ALA A 121 12.17 -14.08 1.24
C ALA A 121 10.75 -13.47 1.28
N ALA A 122 10.53 -12.38 0.54
CA ALA A 122 9.22 -11.72 0.49
C ALA A 122 8.14 -12.60 -0.16
N LEU A 123 8.47 -13.34 -1.23
CA LEU A 123 7.56 -14.31 -1.85
C LEU A 123 7.07 -15.38 -0.86
N SER A 124 7.97 -15.83 0.04
CA SER A 124 7.64 -16.83 1.05
C SER A 124 6.66 -16.29 2.09
N GLU A 125 6.81 -15.03 2.50
CA GLU A 125 5.85 -14.35 3.39
C GLU A 125 4.49 -14.15 2.71
N LEU A 126 4.45 -13.81 1.42
CA LEU A 126 3.21 -13.63 0.66
C LEU A 126 2.39 -14.91 0.54
N GLU A 127 3.05 -16.06 0.33
CA GLU A 127 2.38 -17.36 0.24
C GLU A 127 1.60 -17.70 1.51
N ALA A 128 2.11 -17.30 2.68
CA ALA A 128 1.43 -17.46 3.96
C ALA A 128 0.39 -16.36 4.25
N ALA A 129 0.55 -15.17 3.66
CA ALA A 129 -0.26 -13.99 3.97
C ALA A 129 -1.54 -13.89 3.16
N ILE A 130 -1.59 -14.48 1.95
CA ILE A 130 -2.70 -14.27 1.01
C ILE A 130 -3.45 -15.57 0.74
N THR A 131 -4.77 -15.52 0.78
CA THR A 131 -5.65 -16.65 0.42
C THR A 131 -6.56 -16.27 -0.74
N ILE A 132 -6.62 -17.15 -1.74
CA ILE A 132 -7.50 -17.01 -2.91
C ILE A 132 -8.48 -18.18 -2.91
N SER A 133 -9.76 -17.88 -3.13
CA SER A 133 -10.85 -18.86 -3.08
C SER A 133 -11.92 -18.55 -4.13
N GLU A 134 -12.70 -19.55 -4.53
CA GLU A 134 -13.83 -19.36 -5.46
C GLU A 134 -15.04 -18.68 -4.80
N GLN A 135 -15.16 -18.77 -3.47
CA GLN A 135 -16.24 -18.14 -2.72
C GLN A 135 -15.79 -16.79 -2.14
N PRO A 136 -16.64 -15.75 -2.22
CA PRO A 136 -16.32 -14.46 -1.61
C PRO A 136 -16.27 -14.59 -0.08
N ALA A 137 -15.35 -13.86 0.54
CA ALA A 137 -15.32 -13.68 1.98
C ALA A 137 -16.46 -12.76 2.45
N GLU A 138 -16.75 -12.80 3.75
CA GLU A 138 -17.69 -11.87 4.37
C GLU A 138 -17.14 -10.43 4.30
N HIS A 139 -17.97 -9.51 3.81
CA HIS A 139 -17.57 -8.12 3.67
C HIS A 139 -17.46 -7.46 5.06
N ARG A 140 -16.28 -6.94 5.38
CA ARG A 140 -16.03 -6.17 6.61
C ARG A 140 -16.08 -4.67 6.30
N PRO A 141 -16.82 -3.87 7.08
CA PRO A 141 -16.86 -2.42 6.86
C PRO A 141 -15.49 -1.80 7.14
N LEU A 142 -15.06 -0.86 6.29
CA LEU A 142 -13.81 -0.11 6.48
C LEU A 142 -13.81 0.71 7.78
N ILE A 143 -14.98 1.24 8.15
CA ILE A 143 -15.21 1.95 9.42
C ILE A 143 -16.20 1.10 10.21
N ILE A 144 -15.72 0.47 11.28
CA ILE A 144 -16.55 -0.35 12.17
C ILE A 144 -17.43 0.56 13.04
N GLU A 145 -16.80 1.53 13.68
CA GLU A 145 -17.45 2.45 14.61
C GLU A 145 -16.68 3.78 14.68
N VAL A 146 -17.41 4.87 14.93
CA VAL A 146 -16.83 6.18 15.26
C VAL A 146 -17.17 6.45 16.72
N ILE A 147 -16.17 6.45 17.59
CA ILE A 147 -16.34 6.71 19.02
C ILE A 147 -16.23 8.23 19.25
N PRO A 148 -17.34 8.93 19.56
CA PRO A 148 -17.27 10.35 19.88
C PRO A 148 -16.64 10.57 21.26
N PRO A 149 -16.08 11.77 21.53
CA PRO A 149 -15.68 12.13 22.88
C PRO A 149 -16.86 12.04 23.85
N GLU A 150 -16.61 11.60 25.08
CA GLU A 150 -17.64 11.46 26.12
C GLU A 150 -18.41 12.79 26.31
N GLY A 151 -19.75 12.71 26.37
CA GLY A 151 -20.62 13.85 26.68
C GLY A 151 -21.16 14.64 25.48
N LEU A 152 -20.93 14.20 24.24
CA LEU A 152 -21.55 14.76 23.03
C LEU A 152 -22.46 13.72 22.37
N ALA A 153 -23.72 13.66 22.82
CA ALA A 153 -24.84 13.03 22.11
C ALA A 153 -25.78 14.11 21.57
#